data_AF-A0A2V9U3P0-F1
#
_entry.id   AF-A0A2V9U3P0-F1
#
_cell.length_a   1.000
_cell.length_b   1.000
_cell.length_c   1.000
_cell.angle_alpha   90.00
_cell.angle_beta   90.00
_cell.angle_gamma   90.00
#
_symmetry.space_group_name_H-M   'P 1'
#
loop_
_entity.id
_entity.type
_entity.pdbx_description
1 polymer ?
#
loop_
_entity_poly.entity_id
_entity_poly.type
_entity_poly.pdbx_seq_one_letter_code
_entity_poly.pdbx_strand_id
1 'polypeptide(L)' 'MLRLKPGDSVLAPRNVPHVWAYLGQKPGRMLFAFTPAAKIESFFEEASKPDAKVNDPSRFERHGMKVVGPPLLDS' A
#
# COMPACT_ATOMS: atom_id res chain seq x y z
N MET A 1 -7.40 -3.57 -15.80
CA MET A 1 -6.46 -2.74 -15.01
C MET A 1 -6.97 -1.32 -15.01
N LEU A 2 -7.19 -0.72 -13.84
CA LEU A 2 -7.71 0.64 -13.72
C LEU A 2 -6.56 1.66 -13.85
N ARG A 3 -6.81 2.78 -14.53
CA ARG A 3 -5.88 3.93 -14.60
C ARG A 3 -6.56 5.14 -13.97
N LEU A 4 -6.03 5.60 -12.85
CA LEU A 4 -6.57 6.73 -12.09
C LEU A 4 -5.89 8.04 -12.51
N LYS A 5 -6.66 9.10 -12.58
CA LYS A 5 -6.22 10.48 -12.81
C LYS A 5 -6.37 11.31 -11.52
N PRO A 6 -5.77 12.51 -11.44
CA PRO A 6 -5.99 13.40 -10.30
C PRO A 6 -7.49 13.63 -10.05
N GLY A 7 -7.93 13.41 -8.81
CA GLY A 7 -9.33 13.51 -8.40
C GLY A 7 -10.09 12.19 -8.40
N ASP A 8 -9.61 11.16 -9.10
CA ASP A 8 -10.25 9.84 -9.07
C ASP A 8 -10.02 9.15 -7.72
N SER A 9 -10.95 8.27 -7.35
CA SER A 9 -10.86 7.43 -6.16
C SER A 9 -11.29 6.01 -6.50
N VAL A 10 -10.68 5.03 -5.83
CA VAL A 10 -11.05 3.62 -5.97
C VAL A 10 -11.12 2.98 -4.58
N LEU A 11 -12.09 2.09 -4.39
CA LEU A 11 -12.18 1.27 -3.20
C LEU A 11 -11.41 -0.03 -3.42
N ALA A 12 -10.55 -0.38 -2.45
CA ALA A 12 -9.89 -1.68 -2.37
C ALA A 12 -10.55 -2.51 -1.25
N PRO A 13 -11.45 -3.46 -1.58
CA PRO A 13 -12.18 -4.21 -0.57
C PRO A 13 -11.27 -5.14 0.24
N ARG A 14 -11.63 -5.38 1.50
CA ARG A 14 -10.96 -6.37 2.34
C ARG A 14 -11.03 -7.75 1.69
N ASN A 15 -9.95 -8.51 1.78
CA ASN A 15 -9.79 -9.86 1.23
C ASN A 15 -9.84 -9.94 -0.31
N VAL A 16 -9.76 -8.82 -1.02
CA VAL A 16 -9.54 -8.79 -2.47
C VAL A 16 -8.10 -8.35 -2.74
N PRO A 17 -7.25 -9.18 -3.37
CA PRO A 17 -5.89 -8.78 -3.72
C PRO A 17 -5.87 -7.51 -4.58
N HIS A 18 -5.06 -6.53 -4.18
CA HIS A 18 -4.91 -5.28 -4.90
C HIS A 18 -3.46 -4.78 -4.81
N VAL A 19 -3.02 -4.10 -5.86
CA VAL A 19 -1.69 -3.50 -5.99
C VAL A 19 -1.82 -2.23 -6.85
N TRP A 20 -0.95 -1.25 -6.64
CA TRP A 20 -0.89 -0.03 -7.44
C TRP A 20 0.56 0.31 -7.76
N ALA A 21 0.75 1.09 -8.81
CA ALA A 21 2.02 1.70 -9.14
C ALA A 21 1.79 3.12 -9.69
N TYR A 22 2.68 4.04 -9.33
CA TYR A 22 2.63 5.41 -9.82
C TYR A 22 3.37 5.50 -11.16
N LEU A 23 2.66 5.93 -12.21
CA LEU A 23 3.18 5.99 -13.59
C LEU A 23 3.66 7.39 -14.01
N GLY A 24 3.65 8.37 -13.10
CA GLY A 24 4.02 9.75 -13.41
C GLY A 24 5.53 9.99 -13.31
N GLN A 25 6.01 11.02 -14.03
CA GLN A 25 7.42 11.41 -14.06
C GLN A 25 7.81 12.43 -12.97
N LYS A 26 6.83 12.97 -12.26
CA LYS A 26 7.01 13.97 -11.17
C LYS A 26 6.46 13.39 -9.87
N PRO A 27 6.86 13.89 -8.69
CA PRO A 27 6.27 13.42 -7.43
C PRO A 27 4.74 13.48 -7.43
N GLY A 28 4.10 12.34 -7.17
CA GLY A 28 2.66 12.22 -6.98
C GLY A 28 2.26 12.36 -5.51
N ARG A 29 0.99 12.70 -5.26
CA ARG A 29 0.37 12.63 -3.93
C ARG A 29 -0.84 11.71 -3.99
N MET A 30 -1.00 10.88 -2.97
CA MET A 30 -2.17 10.02 -2.80
C MET A 30 -2.64 10.08 -1.36
N LEU A 31 -3.95 9.91 -1.17
CA LEU A 31 -4.58 9.79 0.13
C LEU A 31 -5.10 8.37 0.29
N PHE A 32 -4.74 7.72 1.40
CA PHE A 32 -5.29 6.44 1.80
C PHE A 32 -6.27 6.64 2.95
N ALA A 33 -7.46 6.04 2.83
CA ALA A 33 -8.47 5.99 3.89
C ALA A 33 -8.78 4.53 4.20
N PHE A 34 -8.79 4.19 5.49
CA PHE A 34 -9.01 2.82 5.97
C PHE A 34 -10.23 2.78 6.88
N THR A 35 -11.10 1.79 6.67
CA THR A 35 -12.25 1.53 7.55
C THR A 35 -12.53 0.03 7.65
N PRO A 36 -12.56 -0.56 8.87
CA PRO A 36 -12.01 0.01 10.11
C PRO A 36 -10.48 0.19 10.00
N ALA A 37 -9.90 1.07 10.81
CA ALA A 37 -8.44 1.34 10.79
C ALA A 37 -7.59 0.09 11.08
N ALA A 38 -8.08 -0.82 11.93
CA ALA A 38 -7.38 -2.06 12.33
C ALA A 38 -5.93 -1.78 12.79
N LYS A 39 -4.91 -2.37 12.15
CA LYS A 39 -3.48 -2.22 12.51
C LYS A 39 -2.71 -1.29 11.56
N ILE A 40 -3.40 -0.49 10.76
CA ILE A 40 -2.73 0.27 9.70
C ILE A 40 -1.84 1.40 10.23
N GLU A 41 -2.20 2.01 11.36
CA GLU A 41 -1.41 3.08 11.99
C GLU A 41 -0.04 2.54 12.41
N SER A 42 -0.01 1.42 13.13
CA SER A 42 1.23 0.76 13.54
C SER A 42 2.08 0.27 12.36
N PHE A 43 1.46 -0.07 11.22
CA PHE A 43 2.18 -0.42 10.00
C PHE A 43 2.98 0.77 9.45
N PHE A 44 2.36 1.96 9.41
CA PHE A 44 3.02 3.18 8.96
C PHE A 44 4.03 3.72 9.98
N GLU A 45 3.76 3.59 11.28
CA GLU A 45 4.73 3.93 12.32
C GLU A 45 6.00 3.09 12.22
N GLU A 46 5.86 1.77 12.04
CA GLU A 46 7.01 0.87 11.85
C GLU A 46 7.81 1.23 10.59
N ALA A 47 7.13 1.61 9.50
CA ALA A 47 7.77 2.04 8.26
C ALA A 47 8.49 3.40 8.36
N SER A 48 8.14 4.23 9.34
CA SER A 48 8.70 5.58 9.52
C SER A 48 9.99 5.60 10.34
N LYS A 49 10.41 4.46 10.92
CA LYS A 49 11.62 4.36 11.73
C LYS A 49 12.88 4.41 10.85
N PRO A 50 14.01 4.99 11.32
CA PRO A 50 15.25 5.07 10.54
C PRO A 50 15.80 3.70 10.09
N ASP A 51 15.58 2.65 10.89
CA ASP A 51 16.04 1.28 10.67
C ASP A 51 14.93 0.37 10.13
N ALA A 52 13.82 0.95 9.65
CA ALA A 52 12.67 0.20 9.17
C ALA A 52 13.06 -0.75 8.03
N LYS A 53 12.79 -2.05 8.22
CA LYS A 53 12.92 -3.05 7.17
C LYS A 53 11.71 -2.98 6.24
N VAL A 54 11.64 -1.92 5.42
CA VAL A 54 10.45 -1.62 4.60
C VAL A 54 10.09 -2.69 3.58
N ASN A 55 11.06 -3.52 3.19
CA ASN A 55 10.90 -4.63 2.25
C ASN A 55 10.73 -5.99 2.94
N ASP A 56 10.62 -6.05 4.27
CA ASP A 56 10.40 -7.28 5.02
C ASP A 56 8.95 -7.79 4.84
N PRO A 57 8.73 -8.95 4.18
CA PRO A 57 7.39 -9.50 4.00
C PRO A 57 6.67 -9.80 5.31
N SER A 58 7.42 -10.16 6.38
CA SER A 58 6.85 -10.50 7.68
C SER A 58 6.20 -9.30 8.37
N ARG A 59 6.57 -8.06 8.00
CA ARG A 59 5.90 -6.84 8.45
C ARG A 59 4.43 -6.84 8.02
N PHE A 60 4.14 -7.20 6.78
CA PHE A 60 2.77 -7.25 6.29
C PHE A 60 1.92 -8.23 7.10
N GLU A 61 2.46 -9.41 7.39
CA GLU A 61 1.78 -10.45 8.17
C GLU A 61 1.45 -9.99 9.60
N ARG A 62 2.40 -9.35 10.31
CA ARG A 62 2.17 -8.80 11.67
C ARG A 62 1.01 -7.80 11.72
N HIS A 63 0.80 -7.07 10.63
CA HIS A 63 -0.25 -6.06 10.47
C HIS A 63 -1.51 -6.58 9.76
N GLY A 64 -1.66 -7.90 9.61
CA GLY A 64 -2.88 -8.53 9.09
C GLY A 64 -3.01 -8.48 7.57
N MET A 65 -1.90 -8.31 6.85
CA MET A 65 -1.83 -8.34 5.40
C MET A 65 -1.08 -9.58 4.93
N LYS A 66 -1.41 -10.08 3.73
CA LYS A 66 -0.70 -11.19 3.08
C LYS A 66 -0.19 -10.70 1.73
N VAL A 67 1.12 -10.82 1.50
CA VAL A 67 1.71 -10.61 0.17
C VAL A 67 1.42 -11.86 -0.67
N VAL A 68 0.73 -11.69 -1.79
CA VAL A 68 0.25 -12.81 -2.62
C VAL A 68 0.85 -12.88 -4.03
N GLY A 69 1.71 -11.92 -4.39
CA GLY A 69 2.31 -11.85 -5.72
C GLY A 69 3.36 -10.74 -5.84
N PRO A 70 3.95 -10.58 -7.03
CA PRO A 70 4.96 -9.57 -7.29
C PRO A 70 4.36 -8.15 -7.37
N PRO A 71 5.20 -7.09 -7.35
CA PRO A 71 4.79 -5.73 -7.67
C PRO A 71 4.17 -5.60 -9.07
N LEU A 72 3.43 -4.52 -9.32
CA LEU A 72 2.76 -4.29 -10.60
C LEU A 72 3.72 -3.90 -11.74
N LEU A 73 4.84 -3.27 -11.39
CA LEU A 73 5.91 -2.91 -12.33
C LEU A 73 7.15 -3.73 -11.99
N ASP A 74 7.93 -4.06 -13.01
CA ASP A 74 9.25 -4.64 -12.82
C ASP A 74 10.14 -3.67 -12.02
N SER A 75 10.98 -4.24 -11.15
CA SER A 75 11.87 -3.50 -10.24
C SER A 75 13.12 -3.00 -10.93
#